data_AF-A0A2E2K613-F1
#
_entry.id   AF-A0A2E2K613-F1
#
_cell.length_a   1.000
_cell.length_b   1.000
_cell.length_c   1.000
_cell.angle_alpha   90.00
_cell.angle_beta   90.00
_cell.angle_gamma   90.00
#
_symmetry.space_group_name_H-M   'P 1'
#
loop_
_entity.id
_entity.type
_entity.pdbx_description
1 polymer ?
#
loop_
_entity_poly.entity_id
_entity_poly.type
_entity_poly.pdbx_seq_one_letter_code
_entity_poly.pdbx_strand_id
1 'polypeptide(L)' 'GLFLEAHPDPAKAKCDGPSALPLDKLEPFLAQMKAVDDTVKQLPALDIQ' A
#
# COMPACT_ATOMS: atom_id res chain seq x y z
N GLY A 1 5.52 4.25 7.74
CA GLY A 1 5.78 3.06 6.91
C GLY A 1 4.45 2.40 6.57
N LEU A 2 4.42 1.55 5.56
CA LEU A 2 3.21 0.81 5.17
C LEU A 2 3.34 -0.65 5.60
N PHE A 3 2.33 -1.18 6.29
CA PHE A 3 2.19 -2.60 6.57
C PHE A 3 1.06 -3.15 5.69
N LEU A 4 1.27 -4.32 5.10
CA LEU A 4 0.35 -4.91 4.13
C LEU A 4 0.41 -6.43 4.21
N GLU A 5 -0.75 -7.07 4.15
CA GLU A 5 -0.91 -8.51 3.99
C GLU A 5 -1.41 -8.82 2.57
N ALA A 6 -0.87 -9.87 1.95
CA ALA A 6 -1.20 -10.27 0.59
C ALA A 6 -1.29 -11.79 0.47
N HIS A 7 -2.07 -12.27 -0.50
CA HIS A 7 -2.22 -13.70 -0.77
C HIS A 7 -2.39 -13.95 -2.28
N PRO A 8 -1.85 -15.04 -2.86
CA PRO A 8 -2.05 -15.37 -4.28
C PRO A 8 -3.53 -15.56 -4.66
N ASP A 9 -4.33 -16.04 -3.72
CA ASP A 9 -5.77 -16.25 -3.88
C ASP A 9 -6.48 -15.87 -2.56
N PRO A 10 -6.84 -14.59 -2.34
CA PRO A 10 -7.35 -14.12 -1.06
C PRO A 10 -8.57 -14.89 -0.53
N ALA A 11 -9.40 -15.44 -1.43
CA ALA A 11 -10.56 -16.26 -1.05
C ALA A 11 -10.18 -17.59 -0.36
N LYS A 12 -8.94 -18.06 -0.53
CA LYS A 12 -8.42 -19.28 0.12
C LYS A 12 -7.51 -19.02 1.31
N ALA A 13 -7.30 -17.76 1.70
CA ALA A 13 -6.49 -17.46 2.88
C ALA A 13 -7.16 -18.03 4.14
N LYS A 14 -6.36 -18.61 5.04
CA LYS A 14 -6.87 -19.25 6.27
C LYS A 14 -7.34 -18.26 7.33
N CYS A 15 -6.92 -17.00 7.22
CA CYS A 15 -7.29 -15.87 8.07
C CYS A 15 -7.24 -14.60 7.20
N ASP A 16 -8.12 -13.63 7.47
CA ASP A 16 -8.12 -12.28 6.88
C ASP A 16 -8.07 -12.16 5.35
N GLY A 17 -8.47 -13.22 4.63
CA GLY A 17 -8.55 -13.25 3.18
C GLY A 17 -9.30 -12.08 2.52
N PRO A 18 -10.48 -11.66 3.01
CA PRO A 18 -11.21 -10.53 2.43
C PRO A 18 -10.46 -9.20 2.47
N SER A 19 -9.47 -9.05 3.36
CA SER A 19 -8.64 -7.85 3.51
C SER A 19 -7.28 -7.96 2.81
N ALA A 20 -6.86 -9.17 2.42
CA ALA A 20 -5.56 -9.41 1.81
C ALA A 20 -5.52 -8.92 0.35
N LEU A 21 -4.46 -8.20 -0.02
CA LEU A 21 -4.24 -7.79 -1.40
C LEU A 21 -3.95 -9.03 -2.28
N PRO A 22 -4.58 -9.18 -3.46
CA PRO A 22 -4.16 -10.18 -4.43
C PRO A 22 -2.68 -9.97 -4.78
N LEU A 23 -1.85 -11.01 -4.61
CA LEU A 23 -0.39 -10.87 -4.70
C LEU A 23 0.09 -10.36 -6.08
N ASP A 24 -0.63 -10.69 -7.15
CA ASP A 24 -0.34 -10.21 -8.51
C ASP A 24 -0.52 -8.70 -8.69
N LYS A 25 -1.21 -8.03 -7.75
CA LYS A 25 -1.40 -6.57 -7.73
C LYS A 25 -0.37 -5.83 -6.88
N LEU A 26 0.56 -6.54 -6.23
CA LEU A 26 1.48 -5.92 -5.28
C LEU A 26 2.38 -4.86 -5.93
N GLU A 27 3.01 -5.18 -7.07
CA GLU A 27 3.91 -4.25 -7.76
C GLU A 27 3.22 -2.96 -8.22
N PRO A 28 2.10 -2.99 -8.99
CA PRO A 28 1.42 -1.76 -9.39
C PRO A 28 0.88 -0.97 -8.19
N PHE A 29 0.45 -1.64 -7.12
CA PHE A 29 0.05 -0.98 -5.88
C PHE A 29 1.22 -0.25 -5.21
N LEU A 30 2.37 -0.93 -5.01
CA LEU A 30 3.55 -0.33 -4.39
C LEU A 30 4.14 0.81 -5.24
N ALA A 31 4.06 0.73 -6.57
CA ALA A 31 4.45 1.82 -7.46
C ALA A 31 3.62 3.09 -7.20
N GLN A 32 2.30 2.95 -7.01
CA GLN A 32 1.43 4.08 -6.66
C GLN A 32 1.77 4.63 -5.27
N MET A 33 1.94 3.76 -4.27
CA MET A 33 2.29 4.17 -2.91
C MET A 33 3.63 4.93 -2.90
N LYS A 34 4.62 4.44 -3.64
CA LYS A 34 5.92 5.10 -3.78
C LYS A 34 5.79 6.46 -4.44
N ALA A 35 5.00 6.61 -5.50
CA ALA A 35 4.83 7.89 -6.18
C ALA A 35 4.23 8.96 -5.26
N VAL A 36 3.22 8.60 -4.46
CA VAL A 36 2.65 9.50 -3.44
C VAL A 36 3.71 9.81 -2.38
N ASP A 37 4.39 8.78 -1.88
CA ASP A 37 5.41 8.91 -0.84
C ASP A 37 6.57 9.83 -1.24
N ASP A 38 7.12 9.63 -2.44
CA ASP A 38 8.17 10.47 -3.02
C ASP A 38 7.69 11.92 -3.14
N THR A 39 6.46 12.13 -3.60
CA THR A 39 5.87 13.46 -3.79
C THR A 39 5.74 14.19 -2.45
N VAL A 40 5.07 13.58 -1.46
CA VAL A 40 4.76 14.26 -0.19
C VAL A 40 6.00 14.47 0.67
N LYS A 41 7.01 13.59 0.58
CA LYS A 41 8.28 13.76 1.31
C LYS A 41 9.14 14.91 0.79
N GLN A 42 8.88 15.40 -0.42
CA GLN A 42 9.55 16.58 -0.99
C GLN A 42 8.88 17.90 -0.62
N LEU A 43 7.64 17.86 -0.12
CA LEU A 43 6.91 19.07 0.25
C LEU A 43 7.40 19.60 1.61
N PRO A 44 7.64 20.92 1.73
CA PRO A 44 7.90 21.51 3.03
C PRO A 44 6.62 21.50 3.88
N ALA A 45 6.78 21.45 5.21
CA ALA A 45 5.66 21.66 6.12
C ALA A 45 5.10 23.08 5.94
N LEU A 46 3.78 23.21 5.92
CA LEU A 46 3.11 24.51 5.90
C LEU A 46 3.03 25.04 7.34
N ASP A 47 3.47 26.28 7.55
CA ASP A 47 3.21 27.02 8.79
C ASP A 47 1.87 27.76 8.66
N ILE A 48 0.93 27.49 9.58
CA ILE A 48 -0.46 27.95 9.49
C ILE A 48 -0.87 28.75 10.75
N GLN A 49 0.08 29.53 11.28
CA GLN A 49 -0.16 30.46 12.40
C GLN A 49 -1.37 31.37 12.20
#